data_AF-A0A1Y3EZ86-F1
#
_entry.id   AF-A0A1Y3EZ86-F1
#
_cell.length_a   1.000
_cell.length_b   1.000
_cell.length_c   1.000
_cell.angle_alpha   90.00
_cell.angle_beta   90.00
_cell.angle_gamma   90.00
#
_symmetry.space_group_name_H-M   'P 1'
#
loop_
_entity.id
_entity.type
_entity.pdbx_description
1 polymer ?
#
loop_
_entity_poly.entity_id
_entity_poly.type
_entity_poly.pdbx_seq_one_letter_code
_entity_poly.pdbx_strand_id
1 'polypeptide(L)'
;MASLMNNKGKIISVDHHKDRVMTLRMRLESFKVTCCEVIEQDFLKFSDYDPIFENVTHVLLDPPCSGSGVVNRVDFSDDEAMDENRLKRLSNLQAMMLKKALSQSSVMRCVYSTCSIYEEENEAVVEEILKTFGDQFALEEALPGWTHRGLDTYEFGSLCVRCSPEEDMTNGFFVAVFQRKDPNGAFEIPNQMDVDRTTD
;
A
#
# COMPACT_ATOMS: atom_id res chain seq x y z
N MET A 1 4.98 -10.24 -5.50
CA MET A 1 4.31 -9.86 -6.76
C MET A 1 4.77 -10.70 -7.95
N ALA A 2 6.03 -10.60 -8.42
CA ALA A 2 6.49 -11.32 -9.61
C ALA A 2 6.23 -12.84 -9.62
N SER A 3 6.44 -13.50 -8.47
CA SER A 3 6.11 -14.93 -8.29
C SER A 3 4.62 -15.22 -8.50
N LEU A 4 3.72 -14.45 -7.88
CA LEU A 4 2.26 -14.57 -8.06
C LEU A 4 1.84 -14.34 -9.52
N MET A 5 2.56 -13.45 -10.22
CA MET A 5 2.34 -13.17 -11.64
C MET A 5 3.01 -14.21 -12.56
N ASN A 6 3.69 -15.21 -12.01
CA ASN A 6 4.48 -16.20 -12.76
C ASN A 6 5.44 -15.55 -13.77
N ASN A 7 6.08 -14.43 -13.40
CA ASN A 7 6.94 -13.61 -14.28
C ASN A 7 6.25 -13.10 -15.56
N LYS A 8 4.92 -13.02 -15.60
CA LYS A 8 4.15 -12.47 -16.73
C LYS A 8 3.73 -11.02 -16.44
N GLY A 9 3.46 -10.25 -17.50
CA GLY A 9 3.07 -8.86 -17.39
C GLY A 9 4.26 -7.93 -17.09
N LYS A 10 3.99 -6.77 -16.48
CA LYS A 10 4.99 -5.76 -16.13
C LYS A 10 4.76 -5.24 -14.71
N ILE A 11 5.83 -5.15 -13.94
CA ILE A 11 5.92 -4.51 -12.63
C ILE A 11 6.86 -3.31 -12.78
N ILE A 12 6.47 -2.17 -12.24
CA ILE A 12 7.33 -0.99 -12.12
C ILE A 12 7.58 -0.78 -10.63
N SER A 13 8.84 -0.85 -10.22
CA SER A 13 9.27 -0.60 -8.85
C SER A 13 10.01 0.73 -8.79
N VAL A 14 9.51 1.66 -7.98
CA VAL A 14 10.08 3.00 -7.81
C VAL A 14 10.58 3.14 -6.38
N ASP A 15 11.85 3.52 -6.21
CA ASP A 15 12.44 3.82 -4.90
C ASP A 15 13.48 4.93 -5.09
N HIS A 16 13.53 5.90 -4.18
CA HIS A 16 14.46 7.03 -4.32
C HIS A 16 15.84 6.73 -3.70
N HIS A 17 15.96 5.68 -2.89
CA HIS A 17 17.19 5.38 -2.19
C HIS A 17 18.07 4.42 -2.99
N LYS A 18 19.19 4.94 -3.48
CA LYS A 18 20.15 4.20 -4.33
C LYS A 18 20.52 2.81 -3.79
N ASP A 19 20.85 2.70 -2.51
CA ASP A 19 21.26 1.41 -1.92
C ASP A 19 20.12 0.39 -1.86
N ARG A 20 18.87 0.85 -1.64
CA ARG A 20 17.68 0.00 -1.68
C ARG A 20 17.41 -0.48 -3.10
N VAL A 21 17.53 0.41 -4.09
CA VAL A 21 17.43 0.08 -5.52
C VAL A 21 18.48 -0.96 -5.92
N MET A 22 19.74 -0.78 -5.52
CA MET A 22 20.81 -1.73 -5.83
C MET A 22 20.51 -3.10 -5.20
N THR A 23 20.10 -3.12 -3.93
CA THR A 23 19.70 -4.35 -3.23
C THR A 23 18.54 -5.05 -3.93
N LEU A 24 17.53 -4.29 -4.36
CA LEU A 24 16.39 -4.82 -5.10
C LEU A 24 16.83 -5.44 -6.43
N ARG A 25 17.67 -4.75 -7.21
CA ARG A 25 18.19 -5.28 -8.49
C ARG A 25 18.92 -6.62 -8.30
N MET A 26 19.81 -6.72 -7.30
CA MET A 26 20.50 -7.97 -6.97
C MET A 26 19.54 -9.09 -6.57
N ARG A 27 18.48 -8.78 -5.81
CA ARG A 27 17.44 -9.74 -5.42
C ARG A 27 16.62 -10.21 -6.62
N LEU A 28 16.21 -9.30 -7.49
CA LEU A 28 15.47 -9.65 -8.70
C LEU A 28 16.28 -10.56 -9.62
N GLU A 29 17.57 -10.29 -9.79
CA GLU A 29 18.49 -11.12 -10.57
C GLU A 29 18.64 -12.53 -9.97
N SER A 30 18.92 -12.62 -8.66
CA SER A 30 19.09 -13.90 -7.97
C SER A 30 17.83 -14.77 -7.98
N PHE A 31 16.64 -14.18 -7.99
CA PHE A 31 15.35 -14.88 -8.15
C PHE A 31 14.88 -15.02 -9.60
N LYS A 32 15.70 -14.61 -10.59
CA LYS A 32 15.37 -14.66 -12.03
C LYS A 32 14.03 -13.98 -12.36
N VAL A 33 13.77 -12.83 -11.74
CA VAL A 33 12.59 -12.02 -12.03
C VAL A 33 12.83 -11.22 -13.31
N THR A 34 11.99 -11.43 -14.32
CA THR A 34 12.14 -10.81 -15.65
C THR A 34 11.09 -9.75 -15.95
N CYS A 35 10.01 -9.69 -15.18
CA CYS A 35 8.88 -8.81 -15.43
C CYS A 35 8.92 -7.50 -14.62
N CYS A 36 10.04 -7.16 -13.97
CA CYS A 36 10.13 -6.00 -13.07
C CYS A 36 11.17 -4.99 -13.57
N GLU A 37 10.73 -3.76 -13.82
CA GLU A 37 11.57 -2.60 -14.11
C GLU A 37 11.79 -1.80 -12.82
N VAL A 38 13.05 -1.45 -12.51
CA VAL A 38 13.41 -0.71 -11.27
C VAL A 38 13.93 0.68 -11.59
N ILE A 39 13.22 1.70 -11.10
CA ILE A 39 13.50 3.11 -11.32
C ILE A 39 13.97 3.76 -10.01
N GLU A 40 15.14 4.41 -10.05
CA GLU A 40 15.69 5.19 -8.94
C GLU A 40 15.20 6.64 -9.06
N GLN A 41 14.08 6.97 -8.43
CA GLN A 41 13.47 8.29 -8.49
C GLN A 41 12.54 8.49 -7.29
N ASP A 42 12.38 9.73 -6.87
CA ASP A 42 11.31 10.14 -5.97
C ASP A 42 9.95 10.07 -6.69
N PHE A 43 9.02 9.26 -6.17
CA PHE A 43 7.70 9.07 -6.75
C PHE A 43 6.92 10.40 -6.92
N LEU A 44 7.13 11.37 -6.02
CA LEU A 44 6.46 12.66 -6.11
C LEU A 44 7.06 13.58 -7.18
N LYS A 45 8.24 13.25 -7.72
CA LYS A 45 8.90 14.03 -8.79
C LYS A 45 8.48 13.64 -10.21
N PHE A 46 7.75 12.52 -10.38
CA PHE A 46 7.14 12.22 -11.67
C PHE A 46 6.08 13.26 -12.00
N SER A 47 5.87 13.48 -13.29
CA SER A 47 4.72 14.27 -13.74
C SER A 47 3.40 13.59 -13.34
N ASP A 48 2.29 14.33 -13.29
CA ASP A 48 0.99 13.76 -12.89
C ASP A 48 0.43 12.77 -13.90
N TYR A 49 0.87 12.85 -15.16
CA TYR A 49 0.49 11.96 -16.25
C TYR A 49 1.73 11.38 -16.92
N ASP A 50 2.65 10.86 -16.10
CA ASP A 50 3.89 10.29 -16.62
C ASP A 50 3.59 9.03 -17.45
N PRO A 51 4.00 8.96 -18.74
CA PRO A 51 3.65 7.84 -19.62
C PRO A 51 4.08 6.47 -19.11
N ILE A 52 5.07 6.41 -18.22
CA ILE A 52 5.50 5.14 -17.62
C ILE A 52 4.38 4.48 -16.79
N PHE A 53 3.44 5.27 -16.26
CA PHE A 53 2.33 4.80 -15.42
C PHE A 53 1.01 4.65 -16.18
N GLU A 54 0.97 5.02 -17.47
CA GLU A 54 -0.26 5.06 -18.28
C GLU A 54 -1.07 3.75 -18.20
N ASN A 55 -0.39 2.61 -18.16
CA ASN A 55 -1.01 1.28 -18.14
C ASN A 55 -0.98 0.58 -16.77
N VAL A 56 -0.66 1.30 -15.69
CA VAL A 56 -0.61 0.74 -14.34
C VAL A 56 -2.02 0.70 -13.74
N THR A 57 -2.58 -0.51 -13.65
CA THR A 57 -3.93 -0.70 -13.10
C THR A 57 -3.96 -1.05 -11.62
N HIS A 58 -2.84 -1.54 -11.07
CA HIS A 58 -2.73 -1.98 -9.68
C HIS A 58 -1.50 -1.36 -9.04
N VAL A 59 -1.69 -0.80 -7.85
CA VAL A 59 -0.63 -0.13 -7.07
C VAL A 59 -0.51 -0.80 -5.71
N LEU A 60 0.72 -1.09 -5.30
CA LEU A 60 1.08 -1.35 -3.91
C LEU A 60 1.89 -0.15 -3.43
N LEU A 61 1.31 0.64 -2.53
CA LEU A 61 1.96 1.79 -1.93
C LEU A 61 2.32 1.48 -0.48
N ASP A 62 3.61 1.26 -0.25
CA ASP A 62 4.24 1.07 1.06
C ASP A 62 5.19 2.27 1.31
N PRO A 63 4.67 3.42 1.72
CA PRO A 63 5.43 4.65 1.88
C PRO A 63 6.29 4.62 3.15
N PRO A 64 7.30 5.50 3.26
CA PRO A 64 8.03 5.68 4.52
C PRO A 64 7.08 5.99 5.69
N CYS A 65 7.16 5.15 6.73
CA CYS A 65 6.41 5.24 7.99
C CYS A 65 7.33 5.59 9.16
N SER A 66 6.74 6.03 10.27
CA SER A 66 7.42 6.17 11.56
C SER A 66 7.99 4.83 12.03
N GLY A 67 7.44 3.72 11.51
CA GLY A 67 7.67 2.31 11.83
C GLY A 67 7.66 1.97 13.30
N SER A 68 6.76 2.63 14.03
CA SER A 68 6.44 2.39 15.43
C SER A 68 5.96 0.97 15.72
N GLY A 69 5.50 0.22 14.72
CA GLY A 69 5.08 -1.17 14.87
C GLY A 69 6.23 -2.20 14.91
N VAL A 70 7.46 -1.81 14.64
CA VAL A 70 8.59 -2.75 14.57
C VAL A 70 9.17 -2.99 15.97
N VAL A 71 9.05 -4.23 16.49
CA VAL A 71 9.35 -4.64 17.88
C VAL A 71 10.80 -4.38 18.34
N ASN A 72 11.72 -4.12 17.42
CA ASN A 72 13.14 -3.84 17.72
C ASN A 72 13.63 -2.50 17.13
N ARG A 73 12.73 -1.51 16.95
CA ARG A 73 13.15 -0.22 16.42
C ARG A 73 13.96 0.56 17.46
N VAL A 74 15.16 1.00 17.06
CA VAL A 74 16.13 1.69 17.94
C VAL A 74 16.04 3.22 17.80
N ASP A 75 15.13 3.74 16.97
CA ASP A 75 15.08 5.15 16.55
C ASP A 75 13.89 5.92 17.17
N PHE A 76 13.85 6.02 18.50
CA PHE A 76 13.02 7.00 19.19
C PHE A 76 13.92 8.10 19.75
N SER A 77 13.48 9.35 19.62
CA SER A 77 14.19 10.48 20.20
C SER A 77 13.67 10.77 21.59
N ASP A 78 14.50 11.31 22.48
CA ASP A 78 14.06 11.75 23.81
C ASP A 78 13.23 13.06 23.75
N ASP A 79 12.97 13.61 22.54
CA ASP A 79 12.22 14.84 22.31
C ASP A 79 10.88 14.54 21.66
N GLU A 80 9.83 14.47 22.49
CA GLU A 80 8.46 14.18 22.07
C GLU A 80 7.97 15.14 20.97
N ALA A 81 8.34 16.42 21.02
CA ALA A 81 7.92 17.40 20.02
C ALA A 81 8.62 17.17 18.67
N MET A 82 9.84 16.65 18.67
CA MET A 82 10.52 16.25 17.44
C MET A 82 9.83 15.05 16.80
N ASP A 83 9.38 14.09 17.61
CA ASP A 83 8.68 12.88 17.13
C ASP A 83 7.27 13.20 16.60
N GLU A 84 6.50 14.08 17.25
CA GLU A 84 5.20 14.55 16.73
C GLU A 84 5.35 15.27 15.37
N ASN A 85 6.34 16.17 15.25
CA ASN A 85 6.60 16.87 14.00
C ASN A 85 7.03 15.92 12.89
N ARG A 86 7.81 14.89 13.22
CA ARG A 86 8.22 13.85 12.29
C ARG A 86 7.02 13.00 11.86
N LEU A 87 6.17 12.58 12.78
CA LEU A 87 4.94 11.83 12.50
C LEU A 87 4.05 12.59 11.52
N LYS A 88 3.80 13.87 11.80
CA LYS A 88 3.01 14.75 10.92
C LYS A 88 3.63 14.93 9.53
N ARG A 89 4.95 15.01 9.43
CA ARG A 89 5.63 15.09 8.11
C ARG A 89 5.45 13.80 7.32
N LEU A 90 5.56 12.65 7.98
CA LEU A 90 5.39 11.35 7.36
C LEU A 90 3.93 11.12 6.92
N SER A 91 2.95 11.41 7.76
CA SER A 91 1.53 11.29 7.37
C SER A 91 1.17 12.18 6.18
N ASN A 92 1.65 13.43 6.16
CA ASN A 92 1.48 14.31 4.99
C ASN A 92 2.15 13.74 3.73
N LEU A 93 3.36 13.18 3.85
CA LEU A 93 4.05 12.54 2.73
C LEU A 93 3.25 11.34 2.19
N GLN A 94 2.73 10.51 3.09
CA GLN A 94 1.91 9.34 2.77
C GLN A 94 0.64 9.76 2.02
N ALA A 95 -0.07 10.77 2.53
CA ALA A 95 -1.25 11.34 1.87
C ALA A 95 -0.90 11.87 0.46
N MET A 96 0.18 12.62 0.29
CA MET A 96 0.61 13.11 -1.03
C MET A 96 0.90 11.97 -2.02
N MET A 97 1.61 10.94 -1.58
CA MET A 97 1.92 9.78 -2.42
C MET A 97 0.63 9.02 -2.80
N LEU A 98 -0.28 8.80 -1.85
CA LEU A 98 -1.53 8.09 -2.10
C LEU A 98 -2.46 8.90 -3.03
N LYS A 99 -2.55 10.23 -2.86
CA LYS A 99 -3.28 11.10 -3.80
C LYS A 99 -2.71 11.00 -5.22
N LYS A 100 -1.38 11.01 -5.37
CA LYS A 100 -0.73 10.89 -6.68
C LYS A 100 -0.95 9.51 -7.32
N ALA A 101 -0.96 8.45 -6.52
CA ALA A 101 -1.26 7.10 -7.02
C ALA A 101 -2.71 6.99 -7.52
N LEU A 102 -3.68 7.49 -6.75
CA LEU A 102 -5.11 7.40 -7.10
C LEU A 102 -5.54 8.38 -8.21
N SER A 103 -4.77 9.45 -8.45
CA SER A 103 -5.04 10.38 -9.55
C SER A 103 -4.75 9.79 -10.94
N GLN A 104 -3.97 8.70 -11.02
CA GLN A 104 -3.71 8.00 -12.27
C GLN A 104 -5.01 7.37 -12.78
N SER A 105 -5.42 7.72 -14.00
CA SER A 105 -6.71 7.33 -14.58
C SER A 105 -6.86 5.81 -14.76
N SER A 106 -5.77 5.11 -15.01
CA SER A 106 -5.75 3.66 -15.20
C SER A 106 -5.78 2.85 -13.91
N VAL A 107 -5.48 3.46 -12.75
CA VAL A 107 -5.42 2.75 -11.46
C VAL A 107 -6.81 2.31 -11.05
N MET A 108 -7.02 1.00 -11.00
CA MET A 108 -8.26 0.35 -10.58
C MET A 108 -8.21 -0.09 -9.13
N ARG A 109 -7.01 -0.44 -8.62
CA ARG A 109 -6.84 -0.90 -7.24
C ARG A 109 -5.54 -0.37 -6.66
N CYS A 110 -5.59 0.14 -5.44
CA CYS A 110 -4.42 0.59 -4.70
C CYS A 110 -4.45 0.02 -3.28
N VAL A 111 -3.43 -0.75 -2.93
CA VAL A 111 -3.19 -1.18 -1.56
C VAL A 111 -2.29 -0.14 -0.90
N TYR A 112 -2.77 0.44 0.18
CA TYR A 112 -2.00 1.28 1.08
C TYR A 112 -1.60 0.45 2.30
N SER A 113 -0.33 0.47 2.66
CA SER A 113 0.13 -0.22 3.86
C SER A 113 1.18 0.57 4.62
N THR A 114 1.23 0.42 5.93
CA THR A 114 2.31 0.99 6.76
C THR A 114 2.78 -0.01 7.80
N CYS A 115 3.99 0.22 8.29
CA CYS A 115 4.59 -0.44 9.43
C CYS A 115 4.32 0.28 10.77
N SER A 116 3.22 1.06 10.86
CA SER A 116 2.92 1.96 11.97
C SER A 116 1.70 1.51 12.78
N ILE A 117 1.73 1.79 14.07
CA ILE A 117 0.56 1.66 14.96
C ILE A 117 -0.21 2.99 15.11
N TYR A 118 0.33 4.10 14.63
CA TYR A 118 -0.26 5.43 14.81
C TYR A 118 -1.43 5.66 13.86
N GLU A 119 -2.54 6.16 14.41
CA GLU A 119 -3.74 6.54 13.65
C GLU A 119 -3.45 7.60 12.58
N GLU A 120 -2.53 8.52 12.86
CA GLU A 120 -2.11 9.61 11.99
C GLU A 120 -1.49 9.13 10.67
N GLU A 121 -0.87 7.95 10.67
CA GLU A 121 -0.30 7.32 9.47
C GLU A 121 -1.24 6.28 8.84
N ASN A 122 -2.36 5.98 9.51
CA ASN A 122 -3.25 4.89 9.15
C ASN A 122 -4.63 5.44 8.77
N GLU A 123 -5.61 5.34 9.66
CA GLU A 123 -6.99 5.75 9.40
C GLU A 123 -7.11 7.24 9.07
N ALA A 124 -6.32 8.12 9.69
CA ALA A 124 -6.37 9.55 9.37
C ALA A 124 -5.98 9.83 7.91
N VAL A 125 -4.96 9.13 7.39
CA VAL A 125 -4.58 9.21 5.97
C VAL A 125 -5.70 8.67 5.09
N VAL A 126 -6.27 7.51 5.45
CA VAL A 126 -7.38 6.91 4.68
C VAL A 126 -8.60 7.84 4.64
N GLU A 127 -8.96 8.45 5.76
CA GLU A 127 -10.08 9.39 5.87
C GLU A 127 -9.85 10.64 5.00
N GLU A 128 -8.65 11.22 5.02
CA GLU A 128 -8.28 12.35 4.15
C GLU A 128 -8.41 11.99 2.66
N ILE A 129 -7.99 10.78 2.30
CA ILE A 129 -8.05 10.29 0.92
C ILE A 129 -9.48 10.06 0.50
N LEU A 130 -10.33 9.47 1.34
CA LEU A 130 -11.75 9.29 1.04
C LEU A 130 -12.50 10.62 0.93
N LYS A 131 -12.11 11.67 1.67
CA LYS A 131 -12.64 13.03 1.48
C LYS A 131 -12.33 13.60 0.08
N THR A 132 -11.23 13.17 -0.54
CA THR A 132 -10.78 13.67 -1.85
C THR A 132 -11.22 12.78 -3.02
N PHE A 133 -11.17 11.45 -2.83
CA PHE A 133 -11.36 10.44 -3.88
C PHE A 133 -12.57 9.54 -3.62
N GLY A 134 -13.38 9.79 -2.59
CA GLY A 134 -14.52 8.96 -2.20
C GLY A 134 -15.60 8.82 -3.27
N ASP A 135 -15.70 9.74 -4.22
CA ASP A 135 -16.61 9.60 -5.37
C ASP A 135 -16.08 8.62 -6.43
N GLN A 136 -14.76 8.41 -6.48
CA GLN A 136 -14.08 7.57 -7.48
C GLN A 136 -13.62 6.22 -6.93
N PHE A 137 -13.38 6.14 -5.61
CA PHE A 137 -12.85 4.95 -4.95
C PHE A 137 -13.70 4.61 -3.72
N ALA A 138 -13.84 3.32 -3.46
CA ALA A 138 -14.36 2.78 -2.21
C ALA A 138 -13.27 1.93 -1.55
N LEU A 139 -13.46 1.60 -0.26
CA LEU A 139 -12.62 0.60 0.39
C LEU A 139 -13.21 -0.80 0.19
N GLU A 140 -12.33 -1.76 -0.04
CA GLU A 140 -12.62 -3.19 -0.04
C GLU A 140 -12.10 -3.81 1.25
N GLU A 141 -12.73 -4.90 1.70
CA GLU A 141 -12.28 -5.62 2.89
C GLU A 141 -10.86 -6.15 2.69
N ALA A 142 -9.91 -5.55 3.40
CA ALA A 142 -8.52 -5.97 3.40
C ALA A 142 -8.40 -7.33 4.10
N LEU A 143 -7.80 -8.31 3.42
CA LEU A 143 -7.49 -9.64 3.96
C LEU A 143 -8.66 -10.24 4.76
N PRO A 144 -9.76 -10.70 4.12
CA PRO A 144 -11.00 -11.08 4.81
C PRO A 144 -10.90 -12.17 5.89
N GLY A 145 -9.78 -12.91 5.93
CA GLY A 145 -9.49 -13.90 6.98
C GLY A 145 -8.79 -13.34 8.22
N TRP A 146 -8.41 -12.05 8.22
CA TRP A 146 -7.71 -11.43 9.34
C TRP A 146 -8.72 -10.85 10.34
N THR A 147 -8.56 -11.13 11.63
CA THR A 147 -9.59 -10.78 12.63
C THR A 147 -9.43 -9.38 13.21
N HIS A 148 -8.20 -8.90 13.37
CA HIS A 148 -7.93 -7.57 13.94
C HIS A 148 -8.13 -6.48 12.87
N ARG A 149 -9.11 -5.60 13.10
CA ARG A 149 -9.53 -4.56 12.14
C ARG A 149 -9.04 -3.17 12.54
N GLY A 150 -9.26 -2.20 11.66
CA GLY A 150 -9.03 -0.78 11.96
C GLY A 150 -9.92 -0.27 13.10
N LEU A 151 -9.66 0.95 13.54
CA LEU A 151 -10.36 1.58 14.65
C LEU A 151 -11.87 1.75 14.36
N ASP A 152 -12.71 1.41 15.34
CA ASP A 152 -14.18 1.46 15.25
C ASP A 152 -14.75 2.89 15.23
N THR A 153 -13.92 3.88 15.60
CA THR A 153 -14.21 5.32 15.45
C THR A 153 -14.35 5.76 14.00
N TYR A 154 -13.89 4.96 13.05
CA TYR A 154 -14.02 5.19 11.61
C TYR A 154 -15.04 4.22 11.01
N GLU A 155 -16.01 4.73 10.23
CA GLU A 155 -17.04 3.91 9.58
C GLU A 155 -16.44 2.79 8.70
N PHE A 156 -15.28 3.05 8.11
CA PHE A 156 -14.55 2.10 7.29
C PHE A 156 -13.58 1.20 8.08
N GLY A 157 -13.44 1.37 9.40
CA GLY A 157 -12.43 0.66 10.20
C GLY A 157 -12.49 -0.86 10.04
N SER A 158 -13.71 -1.40 9.94
CA SER A 158 -13.95 -2.84 9.69
C SER A 158 -13.43 -3.36 8.34
N LEU A 159 -13.19 -2.48 7.36
CA LEU A 159 -12.64 -2.82 6.05
C LEU A 159 -11.10 -2.79 6.04
N CYS A 160 -10.48 -2.17 7.04
CA CYS A 160 -9.03 -2.10 7.20
C CYS A 160 -8.52 -3.22 8.11
N VAL A 161 -7.23 -3.52 8.01
CA VAL A 161 -6.52 -4.42 8.93
C VAL A 161 -5.55 -3.60 9.77
N ARG A 162 -5.54 -3.87 11.08
CA ARG A 162 -4.46 -3.53 11.98
C ARG A 162 -3.81 -4.80 12.51
N CYS A 163 -2.53 -4.70 12.76
CA CYS A 163 -1.79 -5.67 13.54
C CYS A 163 -1.08 -4.93 14.67
N SER A 164 -0.90 -5.58 15.81
CA SER A 164 -0.03 -5.12 16.88
C SER A 164 0.84 -6.27 17.42
N PRO A 165 2.02 -5.96 17.97
CA PRO A 165 2.85 -6.96 18.64
C PRO A 165 2.16 -7.65 19.82
N GLU A 166 1.31 -6.92 20.53
CA GLU A 166 0.67 -7.39 21.76
C GLU A 166 -0.48 -8.36 21.45
N GLU A 167 -1.27 -8.08 20.41
CA GLU A 167 -2.47 -8.86 20.10
C GLU A 167 -2.23 -9.94 19.05
N ASP A 168 -1.40 -9.65 18.04
CA ASP A 168 -1.26 -10.49 16.85
C ASP A 168 0.08 -11.24 16.79
N MET A 169 0.95 -11.05 17.80
CA MET A 169 2.27 -11.67 17.88
C MET A 169 3.12 -11.43 16.61
N THR A 170 2.93 -10.27 15.98
CA THR A 170 3.60 -9.85 14.73
C THR A 170 4.04 -8.38 14.84
N ASN A 171 4.73 -7.84 13.84
CA ASN A 171 4.97 -6.40 13.82
C ASN A 171 3.65 -5.63 13.67
N GLY A 172 3.60 -4.43 14.24
CA GLY A 172 2.53 -3.49 13.99
C GLY A 172 2.47 -3.14 12.50
N PHE A 173 1.29 -3.31 11.90
CA PHE A 173 1.07 -3.11 10.47
C PHE A 173 -0.34 -2.63 10.22
N PHE A 174 -0.53 -1.88 9.15
CA PHE A 174 -1.85 -1.41 8.71
C PHE A 174 -2.04 -1.67 7.22
N VAL A 175 -3.25 -2.04 6.81
CA VAL A 175 -3.62 -2.23 5.40
C VAL A 175 -4.99 -1.64 5.10
N ALA A 176 -5.07 -0.86 4.03
CA ALA A 176 -6.31 -0.41 3.40
C ALA A 176 -6.27 -0.70 1.90
N VAL A 177 -7.39 -1.17 1.33
CA VAL A 177 -7.50 -1.49 -0.10
C VAL A 177 -8.51 -0.56 -0.75
N PHE A 178 -8.02 0.36 -1.58
CA PHE A 178 -8.85 1.23 -2.40
C PHE A 178 -9.18 0.53 -3.72
N GLN A 179 -10.47 0.45 -4.04
CA GLN A 179 -11.01 -0.10 -5.28
C GLN A 179 -11.73 1.03 -6.04
N ARG A 180 -11.33 1.27 -7.29
CA ARG A 180 -12.00 2.25 -8.16
C ARG A 180 -13.43 1.78 -8.38
N LYS A 181 -14.39 2.67 -8.16
CA LYS A 181 -15.81 2.46 -8.44
C LYS A 181 -15.99 2.33 -9.95
N ASP A 182 -16.78 1.36 -10.37
CA ASP A 182 -17.17 1.27 -11.78
C ASP A 182 -18.05 2.50 -12.09
N PRO A 183 -17.75 3.30 -13.12
CA PRO A 183 -18.65 4.36 -13.59
C PRO A 183 -20.09 3.88 -13.90
N ASN A 184 -20.32 2.57 -14.08
CA ASN A 184 -21.64 1.98 -14.30
C ASN A 184 -22.17 1.07 -13.16
N GLY A 185 -21.43 0.92 -12.05
CA GLY A 185 -21.88 0.16 -10.88
C GLY A 185 -21.89 -1.38 -10.99
N ALA A 186 -21.20 -1.99 -11.96
CA ALA A 186 -21.12 -3.44 -12.13
C ALA A 186 -19.68 -3.95 -11.95
N PHE A 187 -19.32 -4.38 -10.75
CA PHE A 187 -18.21 -5.32 -10.58
C PHE A 187 -18.76 -6.75 -10.56
N GLU A 188 -18.60 -7.46 -11.67
CA GLU A 188 -18.53 -8.92 -11.64
C GLU A 188 -17.16 -9.32 -11.12
N ILE A 189 -17.14 -10.07 -10.02
CA ILE A 189 -15.93 -10.75 -9.53
C ILE A 189 -15.57 -11.81 -10.57
N PRO A 190 -14.34 -11.84 -11.14
CA PRO A 190 -13.93 -12.97 -11.95
C PRO A 190 -13.99 -14.22 -11.09
N ASN A 191 -14.85 -15.14 -11.50
CA ASN A 191 -15.13 -16.38 -10.80
C ASN A 191 -13.80 -17.04 -10.41
N GLN A 192 -13.67 -17.35 -9.12
CA GLN A 192 -12.56 -18.07 -8.54
C GLN A 192 -12.35 -19.33 -9.39
N MET A 193 -11.15 -19.45 -9.99
CA MET A 193 -10.79 -20.58 -10.84
C MET A 193 -11.24 -21.88 -10.17
N ASP A 194 -12.10 -22.62 -10.87
CA ASP A 194 -12.45 -24.00 -10.55
C ASP A 194 -11.16 -24.79 -10.30
N VAL A 195 -10.85 -25.01 -9.02
CA VAL A 195 -9.92 -26.04 -8.61
C VAL A 195 -10.66 -27.35 -8.84
N ASP A 196 -10.57 -27.80 -10.09
CA ASP A 196 -11.22 -29.01 -10.54
C ASP A 196 -10.77 -30.19 -9.68
N ARG A 197 -11.75 -30.78 -9.02
CA ARG A 197 -11.63 -32.05 -8.32
C ARG A 197 -11.52 -33.12 -9.39
N THR A 198 -10.30 -33.55 -9.70
CA THR A 198 -10.10 -34.88 -10.28
C THR A 198 -9.47 -35.77 -9.23
N THR A 199 -10.37 -36.51 -8.58
CA THR A 199 -10.14 -37.90 -8.17
C THR A 199 -9.54 -38.68 -9.32
N ASP A 200 -8.37 -39.28 -9.09
CA ASP A 200 -8.09 -40.71 -9.28
C ASP A 200 -6.77 -41.09 -8.55
#